data_AF-A0A383CY96-F1
#
_entry.id   AF-A0A383CY96-F1
#
_cell.length_a   1.000
_cell.length_b   1.000
_cell.length_c   1.000
_cell.angle_alpha   90.00
_cell.angle_beta   90.00
_cell.angle_gamma   90.00
#
_symmetry.space_group_name_H-M   'P 1'
#
loop_
_entity.id
_entity.type
_entity.pdbx_description
1 polymer ?
#
loop_
_entity_poly.entity_id
_entity_poly.type
_entity_poly.pdbx_seq_one_letter_code
_entity_poly.pdbx_strand_id
1 'polypeptide(L)'
;MHRPLLASVIGGLSLAVSGAALGQEPLFDLEATLVRVGAQLERRYQRSQRIVSTEMVWVRSFGHDMRSNGSPRRLEFERRVEWGTSEEDGVPTVTVFRELRSVNGQEPQQRDRDACLTPRSEAEDPLSALLPVRQVEFEFSLGE
;
A
#
# COMPACT_ATOMS: atom_id res chain seq x y z
N MET A 1 54.89 -6.18 74.41
CA MET A 1 53.79 -6.93 73.77
C MET A 1 54.14 -7.08 72.29
N HIS A 2 54.18 -8.32 71.81
CA HIS A 2 54.69 -8.72 70.49
C HIS A 2 53.67 -8.51 69.36
N ARG A 3 54.18 -8.20 68.15
CA ARG A 3 53.45 -8.37 66.87
C ARG A 3 53.28 -9.86 66.58
N PRO A 4 52.27 -10.24 65.77
CA PRO A 4 52.65 -10.66 64.42
C PRO A 4 51.69 -10.21 63.30
N LEU A 5 52.29 -10.12 62.11
CA LEU A 5 51.69 -10.03 60.77
C LEU A 5 51.04 -11.37 60.39
N LEU A 6 49.98 -11.39 59.58
CA LEU A 6 49.72 -12.46 58.60
C LEU A 6 48.82 -11.96 57.44
N ALA A 7 49.25 -12.26 56.22
CA ALA A 7 48.65 -11.96 54.93
C ALA A 7 47.53 -12.96 54.57
N SER A 8 46.57 -12.58 53.70
CA SER A 8 45.79 -13.58 52.96
C SER A 8 45.12 -13.07 51.68
N VAL A 9 45.68 -13.53 50.55
CA VAL A 9 45.04 -14.20 49.40
C VAL A 9 44.03 -13.42 48.54
N ILE A 10 44.48 -13.13 47.31
CA ILE A 10 43.70 -12.71 46.14
C ILE A 10 42.97 -13.94 45.58
N GLY A 11 41.65 -14.01 45.77
CA GLY A 11 40.79 -15.01 45.12
C GLY A 11 40.15 -14.43 43.87
N GLY A 12 40.63 -14.82 42.69
CA GLY A 12 40.04 -14.46 41.41
C GLY A 12 38.67 -15.13 41.23
N LEU A 13 37.62 -14.31 41.14
CA LEU A 13 36.28 -14.75 40.79
C LEU A 13 36.17 -14.81 39.26
N SER A 14 36.44 -15.98 38.69
CA SER A 14 36.14 -16.26 37.28
C SER A 14 34.62 -16.36 37.10
N LEU A 15 34.01 -15.29 36.58
CA LEU A 15 32.62 -15.36 36.10
C LEU A 15 32.58 -16.24 34.85
N ALA A 16 31.94 -17.40 34.98
CA ALA A 16 31.51 -18.21 33.85
C ALA A 16 30.45 -17.41 33.06
N VAL A 17 30.79 -17.00 31.84
CA VAL A 17 29.80 -16.53 30.86
C VAL A 17 28.99 -17.76 30.43
N SER A 18 27.79 -17.88 30.98
CA SER A 18 26.77 -18.78 30.47
C SER A 18 26.32 -18.25 29.10
N GLY A 19 26.66 -18.97 28.04
CA GLY A 19 26.15 -18.73 26.70
C GLY A 19 24.65 -19.02 26.65
N ALA A 20 23.83 -18.03 26.97
CA ALA A 20 22.47 -17.99 26.47
C ALA A 20 22.59 -17.72 24.97
N ALA A 21 22.38 -18.74 24.15
CA ALA A 21 21.99 -18.53 22.77
C ALA A 21 20.66 -17.76 22.81
N LEU A 22 20.75 -16.44 22.74
CA LEU A 22 19.61 -15.60 22.43
C LEU A 22 19.15 -16.09 21.06
N GLY A 23 18.01 -16.79 21.03
CA GLY A 23 17.28 -16.99 19.80
C GLY A 23 17.16 -15.61 19.15
N GLN A 24 17.76 -15.46 17.98
CA GLN A 24 17.54 -14.27 17.16
C GLN A 24 16.04 -14.23 16.91
N GLU A 25 15.34 -13.32 17.60
CA GLU A 25 14.01 -12.95 17.15
C GLU A 25 14.14 -12.58 15.67
N PRO A 26 13.24 -13.08 14.80
CA PRO A 26 13.26 -12.68 13.42
C PRO A 26 13.27 -11.15 13.39
N LEU A 27 14.25 -10.57 12.69
CA LEU A 27 14.46 -9.12 12.59
C LEU A 27 13.18 -8.40 12.11
N PHE A 28 12.25 -9.16 11.51
CA PHE A 28 10.92 -8.75 11.15
C PHE A 28 9.93 -9.92 11.29
N ASP A 29 8.85 -9.71 12.04
CA ASP A 29 7.70 -10.64 12.11
C ASP A 29 6.67 -10.27 11.03
N LEU A 30 6.69 -11.01 9.93
CA LEU A 30 5.80 -10.79 8.78
C LEU A 30 4.35 -11.06 9.13
N GLU A 31 4.07 -12.13 9.88
CA GLU A 31 2.71 -12.52 10.25
C GLU A 31 2.08 -11.45 11.15
N ALA A 32 2.78 -11.04 12.22
CA ALA A 32 2.29 -9.98 13.08
C ALA A 32 2.14 -8.63 12.35
N THR A 33 2.95 -8.39 11.32
CA THR A 33 2.82 -7.19 10.48
C THR A 33 1.58 -7.27 9.59
N LEU A 34 1.33 -8.40 8.92
CA LEU A 34 0.16 -8.61 8.07
C LEU A 34 -1.14 -8.49 8.87
N VAL A 35 -1.19 -9.05 10.09
CA VAL A 35 -2.33 -8.89 11.01
C VAL A 35 -2.58 -7.42 11.32
N ARG A 36 -1.51 -6.67 11.65
CA ARG A 36 -1.62 -5.25 11.99
C ARG A 36 -2.05 -4.39 10.81
N VAL A 37 -1.48 -4.64 9.63
CA VAL A 37 -1.78 -3.92 8.39
C VAL A 37 -3.22 -4.21 7.95
N GLY A 38 -3.63 -5.47 7.96
CA GLY A 38 -4.99 -5.87 7.61
C GLY A 38 -6.04 -5.21 8.51
N ALA A 39 -5.83 -5.25 9.84
CA ALA A 39 -6.73 -4.57 10.79
C ALA A 39 -6.78 -3.05 10.59
N GLN A 40 -5.65 -2.44 10.20
CA GLN A 40 -5.62 -1.01 9.92
C GLN A 40 -6.34 -0.66 8.62
N LEU A 41 -6.18 -1.48 7.58
CA LEU A 41 -6.81 -1.29 6.29
C LEU A 41 -8.33 -1.45 6.39
N GLU A 42 -8.80 -2.50 7.08
CA GLU A 42 -10.21 -2.73 7.33
C GLU A 42 -10.87 -1.52 8.03
N ARG A 43 -10.24 -1.01 9.12
CA ARG A 43 -10.71 0.22 9.78
C ARG A 43 -10.71 1.43 8.86
N ARG A 44 -9.74 1.52 7.93
CA ARG A 44 -9.66 2.62 6.97
C ARG A 44 -10.79 2.52 5.95
N TYR A 45 -11.15 1.33 5.49
CA TYR A 45 -12.26 1.13 4.55
C TYR A 45 -13.61 1.39 5.19
N GLN A 46 -13.80 0.97 6.44
CA GLN A 46 -14.99 1.30 7.22
C GLN A 46 -15.14 2.82 7.45
N ARG A 47 -14.04 3.52 7.70
CA ARG A 47 -14.07 4.96 8.01
C ARG A 47 -14.16 5.85 6.77
N SER A 48 -13.42 5.50 5.73
CA SER A 48 -13.23 6.36 4.57
C SER A 48 -14.01 5.81 3.40
N GLN A 49 -15.23 6.29 3.30
CA GLN A 49 -16.19 5.86 2.29
C GLN A 49 -15.80 6.30 0.87
N ARG A 50 -14.97 7.35 0.72
CA ARG A 50 -14.51 7.83 -0.59
C ARG A 50 -13.14 8.52 -0.57
N ILE A 51 -12.42 8.42 -1.68
CA ILE A 51 -11.27 9.25 -2.04
C ILE A 51 -11.60 9.98 -3.34
N VAL A 52 -11.41 11.31 -3.36
CA VAL A 52 -11.59 12.15 -4.56
C VAL A 52 -10.23 12.71 -4.97
N SER A 53 -9.91 12.61 -6.25
CA SER A 53 -8.65 13.04 -6.83
C SER A 53 -8.85 13.65 -8.21
N THR A 54 -8.01 14.61 -8.60
CA THR A 54 -7.91 15.08 -9.98
C THR A 54 -6.98 14.16 -10.75
N GLU A 55 -7.50 13.49 -11.79
CA GLU A 55 -6.74 12.62 -12.69
C GLU A 55 -6.48 13.37 -14.00
N MET A 56 -5.22 13.43 -14.41
CA MET A 56 -4.80 14.07 -15.66
C MET A 56 -4.39 13.01 -16.66
N VAL A 57 -4.98 13.03 -17.85
CA VAL A 57 -4.69 12.08 -18.94
C VAL A 57 -4.22 12.85 -20.16
N TRP A 58 -3.09 12.43 -20.74
CA TRP A 58 -2.56 13.00 -21.98
C TRP A 58 -2.73 12.00 -23.12
N VAL A 59 -3.55 12.37 -24.10
CA VAL A 59 -3.84 11.54 -25.26
C VAL A 59 -3.09 12.09 -26.46
N ARG A 60 -2.25 11.25 -27.08
CA ARG A 60 -1.59 11.55 -28.34
C ARG A 60 -2.07 10.58 -29.41
N SER A 61 -2.58 11.11 -30.50
CA SER A 61 -2.98 10.32 -31.66
C SER A 61 -1.86 10.27 -32.69
N PHE A 62 -1.76 9.14 -33.37
CA PHE A 62 -0.79 8.89 -34.42
C PHE A 62 -1.52 8.57 -35.72
N GLY A 63 -1.01 9.11 -36.84
CA GLY A 63 -1.46 8.75 -38.17
C GLY A 63 -1.02 7.34 -38.56
N HIS A 64 -1.45 6.86 -39.73
CA HIS A 64 -1.04 5.55 -40.24
C HIS A 64 0.48 5.44 -40.44
N ASP A 65 1.14 6.57 -40.71
CA ASP A 65 2.59 6.70 -40.84
C ASP A 65 3.32 6.74 -39.48
N MET A 66 2.61 6.50 -38.37
CA MET A 66 3.11 6.60 -36.99
C MET A 66 3.66 7.98 -36.62
N ARG A 67 3.33 9.03 -37.37
CA ARG A 67 3.64 10.40 -37.00
C ARG A 67 2.54 10.96 -36.11
N SER A 68 2.93 11.73 -35.10
CA SER A 68 1.95 12.38 -34.23
C SER A 68 1.14 13.40 -35.03
N ASN A 69 -0.17 13.42 -34.86
CA ASN A 69 -1.07 14.32 -35.60
C ASN A 69 -1.26 15.70 -34.92
N GLY A 70 -0.30 16.16 -34.11
CA GLY A 70 -0.34 17.45 -33.42
C GLY A 70 0.02 17.36 -31.93
N SER A 71 -0.43 18.35 -31.16
CA SER A 71 -0.22 18.42 -29.72
C SER A 71 -1.08 17.40 -28.96
N PRO A 72 -0.59 16.82 -27.85
CA PRO A 72 -1.41 15.97 -27.00
C PRO A 72 -2.63 16.72 -26.50
N ARG A 73 -3.75 16.01 -26.41
CA ARG A 73 -4.93 16.46 -25.70
C ARG A 73 -4.76 16.16 -24.23
N ARG A 74 -4.99 17.15 -23.37
CA ARG A 74 -5.00 17.00 -21.92
C ARG A 74 -6.44 16.90 -21.45
N LEU A 75 -6.80 15.76 -20.87
CA LEU A 75 -8.09 15.51 -20.25
C LEU A 75 -7.92 15.59 -18.74
N GLU A 76 -8.83 16.26 -18.06
CA GLU A 76 -8.87 16.36 -16.61
C GLU A 76 -10.15 15.70 -16.11
N PHE A 77 -10.01 14.72 -15.23
CA PHE A 77 -11.12 13.99 -14.64
C PHE A 77 -11.16 14.22 -13.14
N GLU A 78 -12.37 14.32 -12.59
CA GLU A 78 -12.57 13.99 -11.19
C GLU A 78 -12.69 12.48 -11.09
N ARG A 79 -11.74 11.86 -10.37
CA ARG A 79 -11.75 10.44 -10.07
C ARG A 79 -12.16 10.25 -8.62
N ARG A 80 -13.21 9.45 -8.40
CA ARG A 80 -13.73 9.11 -7.07
C ARG A 80 -13.70 7.60 -6.89
N VAL A 81 -13.00 7.14 -5.87
CA VAL A 81 -13.00 5.73 -5.44
C VAL A 81 -13.84 5.62 -4.20
N GLU A 82 -14.78 4.68 -4.19
CA GLU A 82 -15.69 4.45 -3.06
C GLU A 82 -15.63 3.00 -2.60
N TRP A 83 -15.64 2.81 -1.28
CA TRP A 83 -15.71 1.51 -0.63
C TRP A 83 -17.10 1.35 -0.02
N GLY A 84 -17.85 0.38 -0.49
CA GLY A 84 -19.14 -0.01 0.06
C GLY A 84 -19.01 -1.17 1.04
N THR A 85 -20.02 -1.31 1.91
CA THR A 85 -20.21 -2.56 2.67
C THR A 85 -20.62 -3.65 1.67
N SER A 86 -19.85 -4.74 1.60
CA SER A 86 -20.24 -5.89 0.81
C SER A 86 -21.28 -6.74 1.55
N GLU A 87 -22.16 -7.38 0.78
CA GLU A 87 -23.10 -8.38 1.27
C GLU A 87 -22.45 -9.77 1.43
N GLU A 88 -21.27 -10.00 0.83
CA GLU A 88 -20.58 -11.29 0.76
C GLU A 88 -19.17 -11.19 1.38
N ASP A 89 -18.91 -12.07 2.35
CA ASP A 89 -17.60 -12.40 2.95
C ASP A 89 -16.73 -11.26 3.50
N GLY A 90 -17.27 -10.07 3.73
CA GLY A 90 -16.54 -8.97 4.38
C GLY A 90 -15.45 -8.31 3.51
N VAL A 91 -15.36 -8.66 2.22
CA VAL A 91 -14.53 -7.95 1.24
C VAL A 91 -15.32 -6.75 0.70
N PRO A 92 -14.91 -5.49 0.93
CA PRO A 92 -15.69 -4.34 0.49
C PRO A 92 -15.76 -4.23 -1.03
N THR A 93 -16.91 -3.84 -1.54
CA THR A 93 -17.09 -3.52 -2.96
C THR A 93 -16.40 -2.20 -3.28
N VAL A 94 -15.55 -2.18 -4.29
CA VAL A 94 -14.85 -0.98 -4.74
C VAL A 94 -15.48 -0.46 -6.03
N THR A 95 -15.95 0.78 -6.00
CA THR A 95 -16.52 1.46 -7.16
C THR A 95 -15.65 2.63 -7.56
N VAL A 96 -15.29 2.72 -8.84
CA VAL A 96 -14.47 3.80 -9.39
C VAL A 96 -15.31 4.64 -10.34
N PHE A 97 -15.53 5.90 -9.98
CA PHE A 97 -16.19 6.90 -10.79
C PHE A 97 -15.16 7.81 -11.45
N ARG A 98 -15.44 8.19 -12.70
CA ARG A 98 -14.67 9.19 -13.44
C ARG A 98 -15.62 10.16 -14.12
N GLU A 99 -15.43 11.44 -13.86
CA GLU A 99 -16.19 12.51 -14.50
C GLU A 99 -15.23 13.43 -15.24
N LEU A 100 -15.39 13.55 -16.56
CA LEU A 100 -14.59 14.48 -17.37
C LEU A 100 -14.94 15.92 -16.99
N ARG A 101 -13.98 16.64 -16.43
CA ARG A 101 -14.08 18.03 -15.96
C ARG A 101 -13.58 19.04 -16.99
N SER A 102 -12.48 18.75 -17.69
CA SER A 102 -11.99 19.66 -18.73
C SER A 102 -11.22 18.95 -19.84
N VAL A 103 -11.19 19.58 -21.02
CA VAL A 103 -10.38 19.19 -22.18
C VAL A 103 -9.54 20.40 -22.58
N ASN A 104 -8.22 20.27 -22.48
CA ASN A 104 -7.28 21.37 -22.71
C ASN A 104 -7.63 22.65 -21.90
N GLY A 105 -8.20 22.49 -20.70
CA GLY A 105 -8.64 23.59 -19.84
C GLY A 105 -9.96 24.25 -20.25
N GLN A 106 -10.71 23.65 -21.18
CA GLN A 106 -12.04 24.11 -21.60
C GLN A 106 -13.12 23.11 -21.15
N GLU A 107 -14.36 23.59 -21.04
CA GLU A 107 -15.52 22.74 -20.73
C GLU A 107 -15.67 21.63 -21.79
N PRO A 108 -15.85 20.36 -21.38
CA PRO A 108 -15.96 19.24 -22.32
C PRO A 108 -17.21 19.33 -23.20
N GLN A 109 -17.04 19.09 -24.50
CA GLN A 109 -18.15 18.98 -25.44
C GLN A 109 -18.73 17.56 -25.45
N GLN A 110 -19.94 17.37 -25.98
CA GLN A 110 -20.58 16.05 -26.05
C GLN A 110 -19.69 15.02 -26.78
N ARG A 111 -19.08 15.43 -27.90
CA ARG A 111 -18.13 14.59 -28.64
C ARG A 111 -16.93 14.12 -27.81
N ASP A 112 -16.52 14.86 -26.77
CA ASP A 112 -15.40 14.48 -25.91
C ASP A 112 -15.83 13.42 -24.89
N ARG A 113 -17.09 13.46 -24.45
CA ARG A 113 -17.71 12.46 -23.57
C ARG A 113 -17.96 11.15 -24.32
N ASP A 114 -18.35 11.24 -25.59
CA ASP A 114 -18.59 10.10 -26.47
C ASP A 114 -17.28 9.50 -27.00
N ALA A 115 -16.19 10.25 -26.97
CA ALA A 115 -14.91 9.76 -27.43
C ALA A 115 -14.41 8.69 -26.46
N CYS A 116 -14.11 7.49 -26.96
CA CYS A 116 -13.50 6.39 -26.22
C CYS A 116 -12.01 6.68 -25.91
N LEU A 117 -11.74 7.83 -25.27
CA LEU A 117 -10.41 8.33 -24.92
C LEU A 117 -10.13 8.19 -23.42
N THR A 118 -11.13 7.82 -22.64
CA THR A 118 -11.00 7.55 -21.21
C THR A 118 -10.39 6.16 -21.02
N PRO A 119 -9.26 6.05 -20.30
CA PRO A 119 -8.73 4.75 -19.89
C PRO A 119 -9.80 3.94 -19.15
N ARG A 120 -9.80 2.62 -19.32
CA ARG A 120 -10.74 1.77 -18.58
C ARG A 120 -10.52 1.95 -17.09
N SER A 121 -11.62 2.00 -16.35
CA SER A 121 -11.56 1.96 -14.90
C SER A 121 -11.16 0.55 -14.46
N GLU A 122 -9.89 0.39 -14.09
CA GLU A 122 -9.51 -0.74 -13.25
C GLU A 122 -10.20 -0.55 -11.90
N ALA A 123 -11.17 -1.42 -11.63
CA ALA A 123 -11.90 -1.47 -10.36
C ALA A 123 -11.13 -2.29 -9.30
N GLU A 124 -10.00 -2.87 -9.68
CA GLU A 124 -9.21 -3.71 -8.79
C GLU A 124 -8.46 -2.85 -7.78
N ASP A 125 -8.75 -3.09 -6.51
CA ASP A 125 -8.13 -2.39 -5.40
C ASP A 125 -6.79 -3.04 -5.06
N PRO A 126 -5.66 -2.34 -5.26
CA PRO A 126 -4.33 -2.93 -5.09
C PRO A 126 -4.02 -3.30 -3.63
N LEU A 127 -4.75 -2.74 -2.66
CA LEU A 127 -4.54 -3.05 -1.25
C LEU A 127 -5.47 -4.16 -0.75
N SER A 128 -6.46 -4.56 -1.55
CA SER A 128 -7.46 -5.55 -1.13
C SER A 128 -6.86 -6.90 -0.72
N ALA A 129 -5.73 -7.30 -1.30
CA ALA A 129 -4.99 -8.51 -0.91
C ALA A 129 -4.54 -8.49 0.56
N LEU A 130 -4.36 -7.31 1.15
CA LEU A 130 -3.95 -7.14 2.54
C LEU A 130 -5.13 -7.20 3.52
N LEU A 131 -6.38 -7.27 3.04
CA LEU A 131 -7.54 -7.43 3.91
C LEU A 131 -7.48 -8.78 4.63
N PRO A 132 -7.84 -8.85 5.93
CA PRO A 132 -7.73 -10.09 6.70
C PRO A 132 -8.39 -11.31 6.03
N VAL A 133 -9.57 -11.13 5.45
CA VAL A 133 -10.29 -12.21 4.76
C VAL A 133 -9.59 -12.68 3.48
N ARG A 134 -8.87 -11.79 2.79
CA ARG A 134 -8.19 -12.09 1.53
C ARG A 134 -6.77 -12.60 1.73
N GLN A 135 -6.12 -12.32 2.85
CA GLN A 135 -4.74 -12.76 3.09
C GLN A 135 -4.55 -14.28 2.91
N VAL A 136 -5.59 -15.09 3.14
CA VAL A 136 -5.56 -16.55 2.96
C VAL A 136 -5.41 -16.98 1.49
N GLU A 137 -5.74 -16.09 0.55
CA GLU A 137 -5.67 -16.31 -0.90
C GLU A 137 -4.25 -16.06 -1.45
N PHE A 138 -3.34 -15.50 -0.64
CA PHE A 138 -2.03 -15.04 -1.07
C PHE A 138 -0.90 -15.65 -0.25
N GLU A 139 0.26 -15.78 -0.90
CA GLU A 139 1.52 -16.08 -0.24
C GLU A 139 2.33 -14.77 -0.13
N PHE A 140 2.74 -14.42 1.09
CA PHE A 140 3.50 -13.20 1.36
C PHE A 140 4.96 -13.55 1.67
N SER A 141 5.88 -12.85 1.03
CA SER A 141 7.32 -12.93 1.31
C SER A 141 7.96 -11.55 1.21
N LEU A 142 9.13 -11.38 1.82
CA LEU A 142 9.87 -10.10 1.80
C LEU A 142 10.78 -9.94 0.57
N GLY A 143 10.69 -10.85 -0.40
CA GLY A 143 11.66 -10.99 -1.47
C GLY A 143 12.94 -11.69 -0.98
N GLU A 144 13.59 -12.41 -1.88
CA GLU A 144 14.95 -12.98 -1.68
C GLU A 144 16.03 -11.91 -1.91
#